data_AF-A0A2G9NA66-F1
#
_entry.id   AF-A0A2G9NA66-F1
#
_cell.length_a   1.000
_cell.length_b   1.000
_cell.length_c   1.000
_cell.angle_alpha   90.00
_cell.angle_beta   90.00
_cell.angle_gamma   90.00
#
_symmetry.space_group_name_H-M   'P 1'
#
loop_
_entity.id
_entity.type
_entity.pdbx_description
1 polymer ?
#
loop_
_entity_poly.entity_id
_entity_poly.type
_entity_poly.pdbx_seq_one_letter_code
_entity_poly.pdbx_strand_id
1 'polypeptide(L)'
;MKKQFIFLTGVLLMLVFSVIVYAEEGNSQEPNDLNQQDGTSATGSDSADLQNNEQDQTNQESINEEINFDVDPGTTPDSPFYFVDDFAEKISVGDDPEKALEYKEEKIAEAKAMVDKGKPEEAQKVLDRALEYSEIIEKEVSPEIRNRIEESSTMVQGAINTMRMKTEGEEWGGVNERFDENIEKEKSIETAVELSAKIKELCETLAKLDPLQYSDSCKSGDDSPRWMREQDKELSAEQEGQAKIFFEKLSQCFENPGECDCQGMGVQSFEDFCVEKSSFALKCDAGDENACQNLESGSDPTELLPDYLISTFKEVERKYSKSQFDNYAPQECVEAGVKSPEECSKIMFEINAPQECLDAGLTGESKGDEIN
;
A
#
# COMPACT_ATOMS: atom_id res chain seq x y z
N MET A 1 40.01 15.96 -45.00
CA MET A 1 38.86 16.60 -44.32
C MET A 1 38.34 15.73 -43.17
N LYS A 2 39.07 15.59 -42.04
CA LYS A 2 38.65 14.79 -40.87
C LYS A 2 39.16 15.31 -39.51
N LYS A 3 39.64 16.56 -39.43
CA LYS A 3 40.25 17.12 -38.19
C LYS A 3 39.42 18.21 -37.49
N GLN A 4 38.24 18.57 -37.99
CA GLN A 4 37.42 19.65 -37.39
C GLN A 4 36.26 19.17 -36.52
N PHE A 5 35.97 17.87 -36.44
CA PHE A 5 34.80 17.38 -35.69
C PHE A 5 35.05 17.07 -34.21
N ILE A 6 36.31 17.00 -33.77
CA ILE A 6 36.67 16.63 -32.38
C ILE A 6 36.70 17.85 -31.44
N PHE A 7 36.82 19.07 -31.97
CA PHE A 7 36.90 20.27 -31.15
C PHE A 7 35.53 20.80 -30.67
N LEU A 8 34.43 20.40 -31.30
CA LEU A 8 33.09 20.94 -30.98
C LEU A 8 32.39 20.20 -29.83
N THR A 9 32.69 18.91 -29.61
CA THR A 9 32.12 18.15 -28.49
C THR A 9 32.79 18.44 -27.15
N GLY A 10 34.07 18.82 -27.14
CA GLY A 10 34.78 19.18 -25.90
C GLY A 10 34.33 20.51 -25.27
N VAL A 11 33.86 21.47 -26.08
CA VAL A 11 33.40 22.78 -25.59
C VAL A 11 31.96 22.72 -25.06
N LEU A 12 31.13 21.82 -25.59
CA LEU A 12 29.75 21.64 -25.11
C LEU A 12 29.70 21.03 -23.70
N LEU A 13 30.65 20.15 -23.36
CA LEU A 13 30.69 19.47 -22.06
C LEU A 13 31.19 20.37 -20.92
N MET A 14 32.01 21.40 -21.21
CA MET A 14 32.40 22.40 -20.20
C MET A 14 31.31 23.43 -19.88
N LEU A 15 30.35 23.68 -20.78
CA LEU A 15 29.29 24.66 -20.53
C LEU A 15 28.16 24.10 -19.64
N VAL A 16 27.95 22.79 -19.60
CA VAL A 16 26.90 22.17 -18.76
C VAL A 16 27.27 22.21 -17.26
N PHE A 17 28.57 22.26 -16.91
CA PHE A 17 29.03 22.34 -15.52
C PHE A 17 29.01 23.75 -14.91
N SER A 18 28.66 24.80 -15.66
CA SER A 18 28.73 26.19 -15.18
C SER A 18 27.40 26.77 -14.68
N VAL A 19 26.32 25.98 -14.55
CA VAL A 19 24.96 26.50 -14.26
C VAL A 19 24.42 26.14 -12.87
N ILE A 20 25.18 25.45 -11.99
CA ILE A 20 24.72 25.15 -10.63
C ILE A 20 25.48 26.03 -9.61
N VAL A 21 25.22 27.33 -9.61
CA VAL A 21 25.44 28.21 -8.45
C VAL A 21 24.38 29.32 -8.51
N TYR A 22 23.75 29.59 -7.37
CA TYR A 22 22.76 30.64 -7.02
C TYR A 22 21.28 30.23 -7.00
N ALA A 23 20.80 29.88 -5.80
CA ALA A 23 19.68 30.59 -5.15
C ALA A 23 19.63 30.22 -3.65
N GLU A 24 19.96 31.20 -2.80
CA GLU A 24 19.74 31.22 -1.35
C GLU A 24 18.77 32.38 -1.05
N GLU A 25 18.09 32.28 0.09
CA GLU A 25 17.26 33.27 0.80
C GLU A 25 15.77 33.38 0.42
N GLY A 26 14.92 32.98 1.38
CA GLY A 26 13.47 33.05 1.26
C GLY A 26 12.67 32.74 2.54
N ASN A 27 13.03 33.40 3.64
CA ASN A 27 12.12 33.90 4.70
C ASN A 27 11.37 32.92 5.64
N SER A 28 11.63 33.14 6.93
CA SER A 28 11.03 32.52 8.10
C SER A 28 9.63 33.07 8.40
N GLN A 29 8.70 32.19 8.81
CA GLN A 29 7.55 32.60 9.61
C GLN A 29 7.05 31.45 10.50
N GLU A 30 7.28 31.60 11.81
CA GLU A 30 6.61 30.85 12.88
C GLU A 30 5.11 31.16 12.91
N PRO A 31 4.31 30.24 13.49
CA PRO A 31 3.32 30.70 14.44
C PRO A 31 3.37 29.93 15.77
N ASN A 32 3.65 30.70 16.82
CA ASN A 32 3.06 30.73 18.16
C ASN A 32 2.34 29.49 18.71
N ASP A 33 2.89 29.07 19.86
CA ASP A 33 2.21 28.64 21.09
C ASP A 33 0.73 29.04 21.24
N LEU A 34 -0.08 28.05 21.63
CA LEU A 34 -1.03 28.08 22.76
C LEU A 34 -1.85 26.78 22.73
N ASN A 35 -1.71 25.88 23.70
CA ASN A 35 -2.46 26.00 24.96
C ASN A 35 -2.31 24.74 25.82
N GLN A 36 -1.98 24.98 27.07
CA GLN A 36 -1.83 24.06 28.17
C GLN A 36 -3.22 23.83 28.78
N GLN A 37 -3.63 22.57 28.98
CA GLN A 37 -4.66 22.27 29.97
C GLN A 37 -4.37 20.96 30.70
N ASP A 38 -4.04 21.15 31.98
CA ASP A 38 -3.98 20.14 33.03
C ASP A 38 -5.28 19.33 33.13
N GLY A 39 -5.12 18.02 33.33
CA GLY A 39 -6.20 17.07 33.54
C GLY A 39 -5.76 15.84 34.30
N THR A 40 -5.27 16.03 35.53
CA THR A 40 -5.03 14.98 36.53
C THR A 40 -6.32 14.23 36.88
N SER A 41 -6.39 12.92 36.66
CA SER A 41 -6.73 11.93 37.71
C SER A 41 -7.01 10.51 37.19
N ALA A 42 -6.49 9.58 37.98
CA ALA A 42 -7.07 8.29 38.36
C ALA A 42 -6.86 7.07 37.44
N THR A 43 -5.83 6.30 37.82
CA THR A 43 -5.91 4.87 38.22
C THR A 43 -6.87 3.96 37.45
N GLY A 44 -6.27 3.05 36.68
CA GLY A 44 -6.90 1.82 36.18
C GLY A 44 -5.82 0.86 35.71
N SER A 45 -5.26 0.12 36.66
CA SER A 45 -4.28 -0.95 36.45
C SER A 45 -4.98 -2.16 35.87
N ASP A 46 -4.73 -2.49 34.61
CA ASP A 46 -4.93 -3.84 34.06
C ASP A 46 -3.75 -4.16 33.13
N SER A 47 -2.71 -4.75 33.72
CA SER A 47 -1.63 -5.43 33.02
C SER A 47 -2.20 -6.66 32.33
N ALA A 48 -2.42 -6.56 31.02
CA ALA A 48 -2.55 -7.74 30.18
C ALA A 48 -1.14 -8.32 29.96
N ASP A 49 -0.84 -9.37 30.73
CA ASP A 49 0.30 -10.26 30.51
C ASP A 49 0.24 -10.85 29.09
N LEU A 50 1.00 -10.26 28.17
CA LEU A 50 1.46 -10.97 26.97
C LEU A 50 2.58 -11.92 27.41
N GLN A 51 2.17 -13.13 27.81
CA GLN A 51 3.08 -14.25 27.98
C GLN A 51 3.67 -14.60 26.62
N ASN A 52 4.87 -14.05 26.36
CA ASN A 52 5.83 -14.56 25.40
C ASN A 52 6.11 -16.03 25.75
N ASN A 53 5.55 -16.93 24.95
CA ASN A 53 5.73 -18.36 25.11
C ASN A 53 6.74 -18.86 24.07
N GLU A 54 7.69 -19.65 24.59
CA GLU A 54 8.61 -20.54 23.89
C GLU A 54 9.73 -19.92 23.05
N GLN A 55 10.78 -19.50 23.77
CA GLN A 55 12.15 -19.75 23.34
C GLN A 55 12.32 -21.25 23.04
N ASP A 56 12.22 -21.62 21.78
CA ASP A 56 12.73 -22.88 21.26
C ASP A 56 14.26 -22.81 21.30
N GLN A 57 14.84 -23.25 22.42
CA GLN A 57 16.26 -23.59 22.52
C GLN A 57 16.49 -24.90 21.77
N THR A 58 16.35 -24.89 20.45
CA THR A 58 16.93 -25.92 19.61
C THR A 58 18.45 -25.81 19.70
N ASN A 59 19.05 -26.85 20.29
CA ASN A 59 20.47 -27.14 20.27
C ASN A 59 21.12 -26.73 18.94
N GLN A 60 21.87 -25.61 18.96
CA GLN A 60 22.97 -25.37 18.03
C GLN A 60 24.07 -26.41 18.33
N GLU A 61 23.88 -27.64 17.85
CA GLU A 61 25.02 -28.47 17.50
C GLU A 61 25.74 -27.72 16.37
N SER A 62 26.83 -27.07 16.74
CA SER A 62 27.72 -26.32 15.86
C SER A 62 28.23 -27.25 14.76
N ILE A 63 27.53 -27.30 13.64
CA ILE A 63 28.10 -27.77 12.40
C ILE A 63 29.13 -26.70 12.02
N ASN A 64 30.40 -26.93 12.38
CA ASN A 64 31.56 -26.25 11.79
C ASN A 64 31.70 -26.71 10.33
N GLU A 65 30.63 -26.60 9.54
CA GLU A 65 30.74 -26.66 8.10
C GLU A 65 31.30 -25.30 7.71
N GLU A 66 32.54 -25.33 7.20
CA GLU A 66 33.24 -24.13 6.78
C GLU A 66 32.47 -23.56 5.59
N ILE A 67 31.56 -22.61 5.85
CA ILE A 67 30.74 -21.99 4.83
C ILE A 67 31.68 -21.23 3.89
N ASN A 68 31.84 -21.77 2.68
CA ASN A 68 32.78 -21.22 1.71
C ASN A 68 32.17 -19.98 1.07
N PHE A 69 32.57 -18.80 1.53
CA PHE A 69 32.23 -17.52 0.92
C PHE A 69 33.05 -17.32 -0.36
N ASP A 70 32.52 -17.77 -1.50
CA ASP A 70 33.16 -17.78 -2.83
C ASP A 70 32.61 -16.68 -3.75
N VAL A 71 32.54 -15.45 -3.22
CA VAL A 71 32.17 -14.25 -3.99
C VAL A 71 33.44 -13.56 -4.47
N ASP A 72 33.49 -13.16 -5.74
CA ASP A 72 34.62 -12.43 -6.32
C ASP A 72 34.73 -11.05 -5.65
N PRO A 73 35.88 -10.70 -5.04
CA PRO A 73 36.08 -9.39 -4.43
C PRO A 73 36.20 -8.23 -5.44
N GLY A 74 36.13 -8.49 -6.75
CA GLY A 74 36.10 -7.42 -7.75
C GLY A 74 37.30 -6.49 -7.69
N THR A 75 37.08 -5.19 -7.89
CA THR A 75 38.13 -4.17 -7.78
C THR A 75 38.31 -3.76 -6.32
N THR A 76 39.45 -4.06 -5.71
CA THR A 76 39.70 -3.66 -4.33
C THR A 76 40.14 -2.18 -4.17
N PRO A 77 39.97 -1.56 -2.97
CA PRO A 77 40.30 -0.15 -2.74
C PRO A 77 41.75 0.28 -2.97
N ASP A 78 42.68 -0.68 -3.04
CA ASP A 78 44.08 -0.44 -3.37
C ASP A 78 44.36 -0.28 -4.87
N SER A 79 43.33 -0.46 -5.71
CA SER A 79 43.38 -0.19 -7.14
C SER A 79 43.17 1.30 -7.44
N PRO A 80 43.98 1.91 -8.34
CA PRO A 80 43.80 3.31 -8.74
C PRO A 80 42.49 3.56 -9.50
N PHE A 81 41.78 2.51 -9.94
CA PHE A 81 40.51 2.62 -10.65
C PHE A 81 39.29 2.35 -9.77
N TYR A 82 39.46 2.09 -8.48
CA TYR A 82 38.37 1.78 -7.54
C TYR A 82 37.26 2.84 -7.53
N PHE A 83 37.64 4.12 -7.65
CA PHE A 83 36.69 5.24 -7.65
C PHE A 83 35.70 5.21 -8.83
N VAL A 84 36.09 4.60 -9.96
CA VAL A 84 35.21 4.47 -11.13
C VAL A 84 34.17 3.39 -10.89
N ASP A 85 34.59 2.29 -10.27
CA ASP A 85 33.74 1.14 -9.95
C ASP A 85 32.71 1.52 -8.86
N ASP A 86 33.18 2.04 -7.71
CA ASP A 86 32.33 2.50 -6.59
C ASP A 86 31.29 3.53 -7.05
N PHE A 87 31.67 4.43 -7.96
CA PHE A 87 30.74 5.40 -8.53
C PHE A 87 29.72 4.75 -9.48
N ALA A 88 30.16 3.81 -10.32
CA ALA A 88 29.28 3.09 -11.23
C ALA A 88 28.26 2.25 -10.44
N GLU A 89 28.71 1.49 -9.44
CA GLU A 89 27.85 0.69 -8.55
C GLU A 89 26.77 1.55 -7.89
N LYS A 90 27.14 2.65 -7.24
CA LYS A 90 26.20 3.55 -6.56
C LYS A 90 25.10 4.09 -7.47
N ILE A 91 25.43 4.41 -8.71
CA ILE A 91 24.43 4.82 -9.70
C ILE A 91 23.57 3.65 -10.15
N SER A 92 24.17 2.47 -10.24
CA SER A 92 23.55 1.24 -10.75
C SER A 92 22.55 0.65 -9.76
N VAL A 93 22.77 0.77 -8.45
CA VAL A 93 21.89 0.21 -7.40
C VAL A 93 20.53 0.90 -7.37
N GLY A 94 20.51 2.23 -7.30
CA GLY A 94 19.26 2.95 -7.03
C GLY A 94 18.57 2.43 -5.76
N ASP A 95 17.29 2.08 -5.87
CA ASP A 95 16.52 1.45 -4.77
C ASP A 95 16.25 -0.05 -5.06
N ASP A 96 17.17 -0.75 -5.73
CA ASP A 96 17.04 -2.18 -6.03
C ASP A 96 17.68 -3.03 -4.91
N PRO A 97 16.86 -3.75 -4.11
CA PRO A 97 17.37 -4.53 -2.98
C PRO A 97 18.17 -5.78 -3.40
N GLU A 98 17.86 -6.40 -4.56
CA GLU A 98 18.63 -7.56 -5.04
C GLU A 98 20.03 -7.15 -5.44
N LYS A 99 20.13 -6.02 -6.16
CA LYS A 99 21.41 -5.49 -6.59
C LYS A 99 22.24 -4.92 -5.44
N ALA A 100 21.58 -4.27 -4.48
CA ALA A 100 22.22 -3.85 -3.24
C ALA A 100 22.78 -5.06 -2.47
N LEU A 101 22.05 -6.18 -2.45
CA LEU A 101 22.50 -7.42 -1.84
C LEU A 101 23.75 -8.00 -2.53
N GLU A 102 23.76 -8.03 -3.87
CA GLU A 102 24.93 -8.47 -4.65
C GLU A 102 26.18 -7.64 -4.32
N TYR A 103 26.07 -6.30 -4.35
CA TYR A 103 27.21 -5.46 -4.03
C TYR A 103 27.60 -5.50 -2.56
N LYS A 104 26.65 -5.68 -1.63
CA LYS A 104 26.98 -5.93 -0.22
C LYS A 104 27.88 -7.14 -0.09
N GLU A 105 27.54 -8.25 -0.74
CA GLU A 105 28.36 -9.48 -0.71
C GLU A 105 29.75 -9.26 -1.32
N GLU A 106 29.84 -8.52 -2.43
CA GLU A 106 31.12 -8.12 -3.02
C GLU A 106 31.96 -7.29 -2.04
N LYS A 107 31.37 -6.32 -1.34
CA LYS A 107 32.09 -5.53 -0.32
C LYS A 107 32.55 -6.41 0.86
N ILE A 108 31.77 -7.40 1.27
CA ILE A 108 32.24 -8.36 2.28
C ILE A 108 33.44 -9.19 1.77
N ALA A 109 33.45 -9.57 0.49
CA ALA A 109 34.61 -10.23 -0.14
C ALA A 109 35.83 -9.31 -0.23
N GLU A 110 35.67 -8.05 -0.64
CA GLU A 110 36.72 -7.03 -0.65
C GLU A 110 37.33 -6.82 0.74
N ALA A 111 36.48 -6.71 1.77
CA ALA A 111 36.91 -6.53 3.16
C ALA A 111 37.76 -7.73 3.61
N LYS A 112 37.35 -8.95 3.27
CA LYS A 112 38.13 -10.18 3.52
C LYS A 112 39.51 -10.12 2.86
N ALA A 113 39.58 -9.68 1.61
CA ALA A 113 40.85 -9.49 0.92
C ALA A 113 41.73 -8.41 1.58
N MET A 114 41.15 -7.33 2.14
CA MET A 114 41.91 -6.30 2.85
C MET A 114 42.42 -6.80 4.21
N VAL A 115 41.62 -7.58 4.94
CA VAL A 115 42.03 -8.26 6.18
C VAL A 115 43.22 -9.19 5.92
N ASP A 116 43.14 -10.02 4.87
CA ASP A 116 44.23 -10.93 4.50
C ASP A 116 45.52 -10.21 4.08
N LYS A 117 45.41 -8.98 3.57
CA LYS A 117 46.55 -8.12 3.22
C LYS A 117 47.08 -7.30 4.40
N GLY A 118 46.45 -7.35 5.58
CA GLY A 118 46.84 -6.56 6.74
C GLY A 118 46.55 -5.06 6.59
N LYS A 119 45.44 -4.70 5.94
CA LYS A 119 45.06 -3.32 5.59
C LYS A 119 43.79 -2.88 6.36
N PRO A 120 43.90 -2.45 7.63
CA PRO A 120 42.74 -2.16 8.47
C PRO A 120 41.91 -0.96 8.00
N GLU A 121 42.55 0.13 7.57
CA GLU A 121 41.83 1.33 7.11
C GLU A 121 40.99 1.05 5.85
N GLU A 122 41.55 0.32 4.87
CA GLU A 122 40.83 -0.07 3.67
C GLU A 122 39.73 -1.09 3.96
N ALA A 123 39.95 -2.04 4.88
CA ALA A 123 38.93 -2.98 5.31
C ALA A 123 37.73 -2.25 5.95
N GLN A 124 38.00 -1.30 6.85
CA GLN A 124 36.96 -0.50 7.50
C GLN A 124 36.13 0.27 6.48
N LYS A 125 36.79 0.95 5.53
CA LYS A 125 36.11 1.71 4.48
C LYS A 125 35.17 0.85 3.62
N VAL A 126 35.57 -0.38 3.32
CA VAL A 126 34.74 -1.30 2.54
C VAL A 126 33.54 -1.79 3.36
N LEU A 127 33.73 -2.07 4.66
CA LEU A 127 32.63 -2.44 5.55
C LEU A 127 31.62 -1.29 5.73
N ASP A 128 32.08 -0.03 5.72
CA ASP A 128 31.18 1.13 5.69
C ASP A 128 30.29 1.10 4.43
N ARG A 129 30.84 0.73 3.28
CA ARG A 129 30.06 0.59 2.03
C ARG A 129 29.08 -0.57 2.08
N ALA A 130 29.45 -1.69 2.69
CA ALA A 130 28.51 -2.79 2.91
C ALA A 130 27.30 -2.33 3.75
N LEU A 131 27.51 -1.51 4.78
CA LEU A 131 26.43 -0.93 5.58
C LEU A 131 25.52 0.01 4.77
N GLU A 132 26.07 0.83 3.88
CA GLU A 132 25.29 1.69 2.97
C GLU A 132 24.34 0.84 2.11
N TYR A 133 24.80 -0.28 1.55
CA TYR A 133 23.94 -1.18 0.78
C TYR A 133 22.91 -1.89 1.65
N SER A 134 23.29 -2.26 2.88
CA SER A 134 22.37 -2.84 3.86
C SER A 134 21.19 -1.93 4.22
N GLU A 135 21.37 -0.62 4.23
CA GLU A 135 20.27 0.33 4.43
C GLU A 135 19.24 0.31 3.28
N ILE A 136 19.71 0.18 2.04
CA ILE A 136 18.84 0.06 0.86
C ILE A 136 18.06 -1.25 0.94
N ILE A 137 18.74 -2.35 1.26
CA ILE A 137 18.12 -3.66 1.41
C ILE A 137 17.05 -3.60 2.50
N GLU A 138 17.37 -3.16 3.72
CA GLU A 138 16.40 -3.10 4.82
C GLU A 138 15.15 -2.29 4.47
N LYS A 139 15.33 -1.17 3.75
CA LYS A 139 14.23 -0.30 3.36
C LYS A 139 13.35 -0.93 2.26
N GLU A 140 13.96 -1.52 1.24
CA GLU A 140 13.27 -1.93 0.00
C GLU A 140 13.03 -3.44 -0.08
N VAL A 141 13.44 -4.21 0.93
CA VAL A 141 13.33 -5.67 0.92
C VAL A 141 11.90 -6.13 0.74
N SER A 142 11.71 -7.04 -0.22
CA SER A 142 10.42 -7.65 -0.52
C SER A 142 10.35 -9.09 -0.01
N PRO A 143 9.14 -9.64 0.17
CA PRO A 143 8.96 -11.03 0.62
C PRO A 143 9.59 -12.07 -0.31
N GLU A 144 9.69 -11.77 -1.61
CA GLU A 144 10.16 -12.69 -2.65
C GLU A 144 11.65 -13.03 -2.51
N ILE A 145 12.45 -12.10 -1.97
CA ILE A 145 13.90 -12.27 -1.84
C ILE A 145 14.32 -12.88 -0.50
N ARG A 146 13.36 -13.30 0.33
CA ARG A 146 13.57 -13.86 1.67
C ARG A 146 14.66 -14.92 1.73
N ASN A 147 14.55 -15.96 0.90
CA ASN A 147 15.48 -17.09 0.94
C ASN A 147 16.92 -16.64 0.58
N ARG A 148 17.03 -15.68 -0.35
CA ARG A 148 18.32 -15.15 -0.78
C ARG A 148 18.97 -14.31 0.32
N ILE A 149 18.17 -13.57 1.09
CA ILE A 149 18.62 -12.82 2.26
C ILE A 149 19.10 -13.76 3.37
N GLU A 150 18.35 -14.81 3.70
CA GLU A 150 18.74 -15.78 4.73
C GLU A 150 20.06 -16.48 4.37
N GLU A 151 20.23 -16.87 3.10
CA GLU A 151 21.48 -17.43 2.58
C GLU A 151 22.63 -16.42 2.67
N SER A 152 22.40 -15.18 2.21
CA SER A 152 23.37 -14.09 2.24
C SER A 152 23.82 -13.76 3.66
N SER A 153 22.89 -13.61 4.60
CA SER A 153 23.16 -13.32 6.01
C SER A 153 24.05 -14.39 6.63
N THR A 154 23.74 -15.67 6.39
CA THR A 154 24.56 -16.79 6.89
C THR A 154 25.97 -16.73 6.32
N MET A 155 26.10 -16.47 5.02
CA MET A 155 27.38 -16.33 4.31
C MET A 155 28.20 -15.15 4.85
N VAL A 156 27.58 -13.98 5.01
CA VAL A 156 28.22 -12.75 5.51
C VAL A 156 28.66 -12.92 6.96
N GLN A 157 27.82 -13.46 7.83
CA GLN A 157 28.19 -13.75 9.23
C GLN A 157 29.37 -14.72 9.31
N GLY A 158 29.37 -15.78 8.48
CA GLY A 158 30.48 -16.72 8.38
C GLY A 158 31.79 -16.05 7.92
N ALA A 159 31.72 -15.20 6.91
CA ALA A 159 32.86 -14.44 6.41
C ALA A 159 33.42 -13.47 7.47
N ILE A 160 32.54 -12.74 8.16
CA ILE A 160 32.92 -11.80 9.24
C ILE A 160 33.59 -12.55 10.41
N ASN A 161 33.01 -13.67 10.85
CA ASN A 161 33.61 -14.48 11.91
C ASN A 161 34.98 -15.01 11.51
N THR A 162 35.15 -15.38 10.23
CA THR A 162 36.45 -15.80 9.70
C THR A 162 37.48 -14.67 9.73
N MET A 163 37.10 -13.47 9.33
CA MET A 163 37.97 -12.29 9.39
C MET A 163 38.35 -11.94 10.83
N ARG A 164 37.40 -12.02 11.77
CA ARG A 164 37.60 -11.70 13.20
C ARG A 164 38.75 -12.51 13.83
N MET A 165 38.98 -13.74 13.37
CA MET A 165 40.10 -14.57 13.84
C MET A 165 41.48 -14.06 13.41
N LYS A 166 41.54 -13.14 12.44
CA LYS A 166 42.78 -12.58 11.87
C LYS A 166 43.03 -11.12 12.27
N THR A 167 42.05 -10.47 12.91
CA THR A 167 42.06 -9.04 13.22
C THR A 167 42.27 -8.76 14.72
N GLU A 168 43.35 -9.29 15.27
CA GLU A 168 43.79 -9.00 16.65
C GLU A 168 44.65 -7.73 16.68
N GLY A 169 44.48 -6.89 17.70
CA GLY A 169 45.28 -5.66 17.89
C GLY A 169 44.42 -4.39 17.96
N GLU A 170 45.03 -3.30 18.41
CA GLU A 170 44.36 -1.99 18.55
C GLU A 170 44.09 -1.36 17.17
N GLU A 171 44.95 -1.62 16.20
CA GLU A 171 44.82 -1.14 14.82
C GLU A 171 43.58 -1.68 14.09
N TRP A 172 43.02 -2.80 14.55
CA TRP A 172 41.80 -3.41 14.01
C TRP A 172 40.53 -2.99 14.76
N GLY A 173 40.63 -2.12 15.77
CA GLY A 173 39.49 -1.71 16.59
C GLY A 173 38.29 -1.23 15.76
N GLY A 174 38.53 -0.33 14.79
CA GLY A 174 37.48 0.19 13.90
C GLY A 174 36.89 -0.87 12.96
N VAL A 175 37.69 -1.84 12.51
CA VAL A 175 37.21 -2.95 11.66
C VAL A 175 36.32 -3.89 12.48
N ASN A 176 36.73 -4.22 13.71
CA ASN A 176 35.96 -5.08 14.60
C ASN A 176 34.63 -4.44 15.02
N GLU A 177 34.59 -3.13 15.23
CA GLU A 177 33.34 -2.37 15.43
C GLU A 177 32.41 -2.52 14.22
N ARG A 178 32.92 -2.34 13.00
CA ARG A 178 32.11 -2.54 11.79
C ARG A 178 31.68 -3.98 11.54
N PHE A 179 32.40 -4.97 12.03
CA PHE A 179 31.94 -6.36 12.02
C PHE A 179 30.68 -6.54 12.86
N ASP A 180 30.66 -5.96 14.07
CA ASP A 180 29.49 -6.04 14.94
C ASP A 180 28.30 -5.30 14.33
N GLU A 181 28.51 -4.11 13.77
CA GLU A 181 27.46 -3.34 13.08
C GLU A 181 26.89 -4.08 11.86
N ASN A 182 27.73 -4.69 11.02
CA ASN A 182 27.24 -5.45 9.86
C ASN A 182 26.43 -6.66 10.31
N ILE A 183 26.88 -7.39 11.35
CA ILE A 183 26.11 -8.52 11.91
C ILE A 183 24.77 -8.06 12.49
N GLU A 184 24.73 -6.94 13.19
CA GLU A 184 23.48 -6.37 13.71
C GLU A 184 22.54 -5.97 12.57
N LYS A 185 23.08 -5.38 11.52
CA LYS A 185 22.33 -4.98 10.34
C LYS A 185 21.76 -6.17 9.56
N GLU A 186 22.49 -7.28 9.45
CA GLU A 186 21.94 -8.53 8.87
C GLU A 186 20.67 -8.99 9.60
N LYS A 187 20.65 -8.92 10.94
CA LYS A 187 19.48 -9.30 11.73
C LYS A 187 18.30 -8.35 11.53
N SER A 188 18.57 -7.05 11.36
CA SER A 188 17.49 -6.09 11.10
C SER A 188 16.92 -6.28 9.69
N ILE A 189 17.76 -6.61 8.69
CA ILE A 189 17.32 -7.00 7.35
C ILE A 189 16.46 -8.27 7.40
N GLU A 190 16.88 -9.32 8.12
CA GLU A 190 16.08 -10.54 8.31
C GLU A 190 14.72 -10.22 8.94
N THR A 191 14.70 -9.36 9.95
CA THR A 191 13.46 -8.90 10.59
C THR A 191 12.58 -8.13 9.60
N ALA A 192 13.16 -7.24 8.79
CA ALA A 192 12.45 -6.47 7.78
C ALA A 192 11.82 -7.38 6.71
N VAL A 193 12.52 -8.43 6.26
CA VAL A 193 11.97 -9.46 5.39
C VAL A 193 10.74 -10.12 6.01
N GLU A 194 10.85 -10.59 7.26
CA GLU A 194 9.74 -11.27 7.92
C GLU A 194 8.53 -10.36 8.11
N LEU A 195 8.76 -9.10 8.45
CA LEU A 195 7.72 -8.09 8.54
C LEU A 195 7.10 -7.82 7.18
N SER A 196 7.90 -7.66 6.12
CA SER A 196 7.40 -7.46 4.76
C SER A 196 6.47 -8.60 4.34
N ALA A 197 6.85 -9.86 4.64
CA ALA A 197 6.05 -11.04 4.31
C ALA A 197 4.71 -11.06 5.04
N LYS A 198 4.72 -10.75 6.35
CA LYS A 198 3.49 -10.67 7.16
C LYS A 198 2.59 -9.52 6.71
N ILE A 199 3.17 -8.36 6.40
CA ILE A 199 2.41 -7.21 5.89
C ILE A 199 1.76 -7.58 4.56
N LYS A 200 2.50 -8.18 3.63
CA LYS A 200 1.98 -8.65 2.34
C LYS A 200 0.77 -9.57 2.53
N GLU A 201 0.90 -10.60 3.36
CA GLU A 201 -0.17 -11.57 3.63
C GLU A 201 -1.41 -10.92 4.26
N LEU A 202 -1.21 -10.08 5.28
CA LEU A 202 -2.30 -9.38 5.97
C LEU A 202 -3.03 -8.42 5.03
N CYS A 203 -2.27 -7.67 4.21
CA CYS A 203 -2.84 -6.72 3.28
C CYS A 203 -3.59 -7.40 2.13
N GLU A 204 -3.10 -8.52 1.59
CA GLU A 204 -3.87 -9.33 0.62
C GLU A 204 -5.15 -9.90 1.23
N THR A 205 -5.10 -10.30 2.50
CA THR A 205 -6.25 -10.82 3.22
C THR A 205 -7.27 -9.72 3.48
N LEU A 206 -6.83 -8.54 3.93
CA LEU A 206 -7.68 -7.37 4.13
C LEU A 206 -8.27 -6.90 2.80
N ALA A 207 -7.51 -6.86 1.72
CA ALA A 207 -8.02 -6.47 0.41
C ALA A 207 -9.18 -7.37 -0.08
N LYS A 208 -9.24 -8.62 0.38
CA LYS A 208 -10.32 -9.57 0.09
C LYS A 208 -11.49 -9.49 1.07
N LEU A 209 -11.20 -9.30 2.36
CA LEU A 209 -12.21 -9.33 3.43
C LEU A 209 -12.84 -7.96 3.69
N ASP A 210 -12.02 -6.93 3.79
CA ASP A 210 -12.41 -5.57 4.12
C ASP A 210 -11.51 -4.53 3.39
N PRO A 211 -11.88 -4.19 2.15
CA PRO A 211 -11.16 -3.22 1.32
C PRO A 211 -11.04 -1.81 1.93
N LEU A 212 -11.91 -1.41 2.85
CA LEU A 212 -11.75 -0.14 3.56
C LEU A 212 -10.58 -0.22 4.51
N GLN A 213 -10.60 -1.23 5.36
CA GLN A 213 -9.54 -1.42 6.33
C GLN A 213 -8.21 -1.64 5.62
N TYR A 214 -8.23 -2.24 4.42
CA TYR A 214 -7.09 -2.24 3.51
C TYR A 214 -6.66 -0.82 3.10
N SER A 215 -7.56 0.00 2.53
CA SER A 215 -7.21 1.37 2.12
C SER A 215 -6.71 2.24 3.28
N ASP A 216 -7.16 1.98 4.50
CA ASP A 216 -6.76 2.73 5.68
C ASP A 216 -5.43 2.23 6.27
N SER A 217 -5.19 0.91 6.27
CA SER A 217 -4.03 0.29 6.94
C SER A 217 -2.87 -0.09 6.01
N CYS A 218 -3.15 -0.36 4.74
CA CYS A 218 -2.22 -0.97 3.78
C CYS A 218 -1.93 -0.11 2.55
N LYS A 219 -2.63 1.02 2.39
CA LYS A 219 -2.39 1.93 1.28
C LYS A 219 -0.98 2.49 1.34
N SER A 220 -0.29 2.38 0.22
CA SER A 220 1.10 2.81 0.11
C SER A 220 1.17 4.34 -0.07
N GLY A 221 2.15 4.96 0.58
CA GLY A 221 2.52 6.36 0.36
C GLY A 221 3.70 6.49 -0.60
N ASP A 222 4.07 7.73 -0.94
CA ASP A 222 5.24 8.01 -1.80
C ASP A 222 6.55 7.49 -1.19
N ASP A 223 6.62 7.45 0.14
CA ASP A 223 7.77 6.97 0.92
C ASP A 223 7.76 5.45 1.18
N SER A 224 6.72 4.74 0.75
CA SER A 224 6.61 3.29 0.95
C SER A 224 7.60 2.52 0.06
N PRO A 225 8.04 1.33 0.49
CA PRO A 225 8.88 0.44 -0.31
C PRO A 225 8.24 0.18 -1.68
N ARG A 226 9.07 0.02 -2.72
CA ARG A 226 8.60 -0.16 -4.10
C ARG A 226 7.62 -1.33 -4.24
N TRP A 227 7.95 -2.48 -3.65
CA TRP A 227 7.10 -3.68 -3.72
C TRP A 227 5.71 -3.44 -3.14
N MET A 228 5.59 -2.63 -2.08
CA MET A 228 4.31 -2.32 -1.45
C MET A 228 3.46 -1.41 -2.35
N ARG A 229 4.08 -0.44 -3.02
CA ARG A 229 3.41 0.42 -4.02
C ARG A 229 2.93 -0.36 -5.23
N GLU A 230 3.74 -1.31 -5.70
CA GLU A 230 3.35 -2.20 -6.80
C GLU A 230 2.18 -3.10 -6.41
N GLN A 231 2.23 -3.68 -5.20
CA GLN A 231 1.12 -4.48 -4.66
C GLN A 231 -0.18 -3.67 -4.53
N ASP A 232 -0.11 -2.44 -4.01
CA ASP A 232 -1.27 -1.56 -3.86
C ASP A 232 -1.91 -1.21 -5.20
N LYS A 233 -1.08 -0.97 -6.22
CA LYS A 233 -1.55 -0.75 -7.59
C LYS A 233 -2.24 -1.99 -8.18
N GLU A 234 -1.70 -3.19 -7.93
CA GLU A 234 -2.29 -4.44 -8.41
C GLU A 234 -3.64 -4.72 -7.75
N LEU A 235 -3.72 -4.60 -6.42
CA LEU A 235 -4.95 -4.80 -5.66
C LEU A 235 -6.03 -3.77 -6.02
N SER A 236 -5.64 -2.51 -6.23
CA SER A 236 -6.54 -1.46 -6.68
C SER A 236 -7.12 -1.75 -8.07
N ALA A 237 -6.29 -2.25 -9.01
CA ALA A 237 -6.75 -2.59 -10.36
C ALA A 237 -7.72 -3.79 -10.36
N GLU A 238 -7.51 -4.77 -9.48
CA GLU A 238 -8.44 -5.89 -9.27
C GLU A 238 -9.79 -5.39 -8.73
N GLN A 239 -9.76 -4.49 -7.74
CA GLN A 239 -10.97 -3.87 -7.17
C GLN A 239 -11.74 -3.04 -8.21
N GLU A 240 -11.06 -2.27 -9.06
CA GLU A 240 -11.69 -1.54 -10.17
C GLU A 240 -12.35 -2.50 -11.17
N GLY A 241 -11.68 -3.61 -11.49
CA GLY A 241 -12.23 -4.67 -12.34
C GLY A 241 -13.49 -5.29 -11.75
N GLN A 242 -13.48 -5.60 -10.46
CA GLN A 242 -14.64 -6.13 -9.75
C GLN A 242 -15.78 -5.12 -9.69
N ALA A 243 -15.49 -3.84 -9.41
CA ALA A 243 -16.48 -2.77 -9.41
C ALA A 243 -17.17 -2.63 -10.76
N LYS A 244 -16.42 -2.74 -11.86
CA LYS A 244 -17.00 -2.70 -13.21
C LYS A 244 -17.94 -3.90 -13.48
N ILE A 245 -17.52 -5.12 -13.14
CA ILE A 245 -18.36 -6.31 -13.31
C ILE A 245 -19.63 -6.21 -12.45
N PHE A 246 -19.47 -5.77 -11.21
CA PHE A 246 -20.57 -5.49 -10.29
C PHE A 246 -21.55 -4.48 -10.88
N PHE A 247 -21.05 -3.34 -11.37
CA PHE A 247 -21.85 -2.30 -12.02
C PHE A 247 -22.64 -2.84 -13.21
N GLU A 248 -21.98 -3.56 -14.11
CA GLU A 248 -22.57 -4.09 -15.35
C GLU A 248 -23.70 -5.08 -15.03
N LYS A 249 -23.44 -6.05 -14.14
CA LYS A 249 -24.43 -7.05 -13.75
C LYS A 249 -25.58 -6.44 -12.98
N LEU A 250 -25.31 -5.54 -12.04
CA LEU A 250 -26.36 -4.88 -11.27
C LEU A 250 -27.21 -3.99 -12.18
N SER A 251 -26.59 -3.26 -13.11
CA SER A 251 -27.30 -2.47 -14.12
C SER A 251 -28.27 -3.32 -14.94
N GLN A 252 -27.83 -4.51 -15.39
CA GLN A 252 -28.70 -5.45 -16.10
C GLN A 252 -29.93 -5.85 -15.28
N CYS A 253 -29.74 -6.09 -13.98
CA CYS A 253 -30.84 -6.43 -13.07
C CYS A 253 -31.85 -5.29 -12.88
N PHE A 254 -31.39 -4.05 -12.83
CA PHE A 254 -32.27 -2.87 -12.77
C PHE A 254 -32.99 -2.60 -14.10
N GLU A 255 -32.37 -2.94 -15.25
CA GLU A 255 -32.99 -2.80 -16.57
C GLU A 255 -34.08 -3.85 -16.82
N ASN A 256 -33.79 -5.10 -16.45
CA ASN A 256 -34.69 -6.21 -16.68
C ASN A 256 -34.52 -7.28 -15.59
N PRO A 257 -35.39 -7.29 -14.56
CA PRO A 257 -35.34 -8.29 -13.50
C PRO A 257 -35.43 -9.73 -14.01
N GLY A 258 -36.06 -9.96 -15.17
CA GLY A 258 -36.22 -11.28 -15.79
C GLY A 258 -34.97 -11.84 -16.46
N GLU A 259 -34.00 -10.99 -16.75
CA GLU A 259 -32.70 -11.36 -17.34
C GLU A 259 -31.54 -11.10 -16.37
N CYS A 260 -31.86 -10.81 -15.10
CA CYS A 260 -30.88 -10.52 -14.07
C CYS A 260 -30.00 -11.74 -13.76
N ASP A 261 -28.71 -11.65 -14.08
CA ASP A 261 -27.69 -12.64 -13.71
C ASP A 261 -26.94 -12.19 -12.45
N CYS A 262 -27.50 -12.58 -11.29
CA CYS A 262 -26.93 -12.28 -9.97
C CYS A 262 -25.62 -13.01 -9.66
N GLN A 263 -25.20 -14.01 -10.45
CA GLN A 263 -24.00 -14.77 -10.15
C GLN A 263 -22.73 -14.03 -10.58
N GLY A 264 -21.64 -14.13 -9.81
CA GLY A 264 -20.35 -13.58 -10.19
C GLY A 264 -20.27 -12.05 -10.09
N MET A 265 -21.05 -11.45 -9.19
CA MET A 265 -20.89 -10.06 -8.75
C MET A 265 -19.74 -9.92 -7.73
N GLY A 266 -19.25 -11.05 -7.19
CA GLY A 266 -18.05 -11.11 -6.35
C GLY A 266 -18.31 -10.88 -4.86
N VAL A 267 -19.58 -10.81 -4.44
CA VAL A 267 -19.99 -10.66 -3.04
C VAL A 267 -21.16 -11.62 -2.76
N GLN A 268 -20.88 -12.81 -2.24
CA GLN A 268 -21.87 -13.90 -2.14
C GLN A 268 -23.15 -13.49 -1.39
N SER A 269 -23.03 -12.76 -0.28
CA SER A 269 -24.18 -12.25 0.48
C SER A 269 -25.10 -11.35 -0.36
N PHE A 270 -24.50 -10.53 -1.22
CA PHE A 270 -25.25 -9.67 -2.14
C PHE A 270 -25.80 -10.45 -3.33
N GLU A 271 -25.09 -11.46 -3.83
CA GLU A 271 -25.60 -12.34 -4.89
C GLU A 271 -26.87 -13.08 -4.44
N ASP A 272 -26.88 -13.62 -3.22
CA ASP A 272 -28.04 -14.28 -2.63
C ASP A 272 -29.22 -13.31 -2.49
N PHE A 273 -28.94 -12.09 -1.99
CA PHE A 273 -29.92 -11.01 -1.91
C PHE A 273 -30.47 -10.62 -3.29
N CYS A 274 -29.61 -10.51 -4.30
CA CYS A 274 -29.99 -10.20 -5.67
C CYS A 274 -30.92 -11.27 -6.25
N VAL A 275 -30.63 -12.57 -6.01
CA VAL A 275 -31.48 -13.68 -6.48
C VAL A 275 -32.86 -13.61 -5.84
N GLU A 276 -32.91 -13.35 -4.54
CA GLU A 276 -34.18 -13.19 -3.82
C GLU A 276 -34.99 -11.98 -4.35
N LYS A 277 -34.35 -10.81 -4.45
CA LYS A 277 -35.04 -9.57 -4.86
C LYS A 277 -35.45 -9.57 -6.32
N SER A 278 -34.66 -10.11 -7.23
CA SER A 278 -35.04 -10.25 -8.65
C SER A 278 -36.26 -11.17 -8.82
N SER A 279 -36.36 -12.24 -8.04
CA SER A 279 -37.53 -13.13 -8.01
C SER A 279 -38.80 -12.42 -7.52
N PHE A 280 -38.68 -11.55 -6.51
CA PHE A 280 -39.81 -10.72 -6.07
C PHE A 280 -40.19 -9.67 -7.11
N ALA A 281 -39.22 -9.04 -7.78
CA ALA A 281 -39.48 -8.05 -8.83
C ALA A 281 -40.30 -8.65 -9.97
N LEU A 282 -39.91 -9.84 -10.45
CA LEU A 282 -40.63 -10.56 -11.50
C LEU A 282 -42.09 -10.89 -11.13
N LYS A 283 -42.34 -11.25 -9.87
CA LYS A 283 -43.70 -11.54 -9.38
C LYS A 283 -44.51 -10.26 -9.20
N CYS A 284 -43.89 -9.20 -8.72
CA CYS A 284 -44.52 -7.90 -8.60
C CYS A 284 -44.96 -7.37 -9.98
N ASP A 285 -44.12 -7.48 -11.00
CA ASP A 285 -44.46 -7.13 -12.38
C ASP A 285 -45.62 -7.97 -12.95
N ALA A 286 -45.80 -9.19 -12.43
CA ALA A 286 -46.93 -10.06 -12.74
C ALA A 286 -48.22 -9.74 -11.92
N GLY A 287 -48.17 -8.75 -11.02
CA GLY A 287 -49.30 -8.30 -10.19
C GLY A 287 -49.41 -8.97 -8.82
N ASP A 288 -48.34 -9.60 -8.30
CA ASP A 288 -48.34 -10.12 -6.92
C ASP A 288 -48.01 -9.03 -5.89
N GLU A 289 -49.06 -8.49 -5.27
CA GLU A 289 -48.99 -7.44 -4.25
C GLU A 289 -48.08 -7.80 -3.05
N ASN A 290 -48.02 -9.07 -2.64
CA ASN A 290 -47.15 -9.46 -1.54
C ASN A 290 -45.68 -9.42 -1.95
N ALA A 291 -45.39 -9.77 -3.20
CA ALA A 291 -44.03 -9.66 -3.73
C ALA A 291 -43.59 -8.19 -3.82
N CYS A 292 -44.49 -7.29 -4.21
CA CYS A 292 -44.23 -5.84 -4.21
C CYS A 292 -43.89 -5.33 -2.80
N GLN A 293 -44.69 -5.69 -1.78
CA GLN A 293 -44.41 -5.31 -0.39
C GLN A 293 -43.08 -5.90 0.14
N ASN A 294 -42.73 -7.12 -0.26
CA ASN A 294 -41.45 -7.73 0.09
C ASN A 294 -40.26 -7.13 -0.66
N LEU A 295 -40.50 -6.43 -1.78
CA LEU A 295 -39.47 -5.67 -2.47
C LEU A 295 -39.08 -4.44 -1.66
N GLU A 296 -40.10 -3.70 -1.20
CA GLU A 296 -39.98 -2.47 -0.41
C GLU A 296 -39.50 -2.71 1.02
N SER A 297 -39.77 -3.90 1.59
CA SER A 297 -39.28 -4.28 2.91
C SER A 297 -37.93 -4.98 2.83
N GLY A 298 -36.98 -4.55 3.66
CA GLY A 298 -35.65 -5.16 3.73
C GLY A 298 -34.61 -4.26 4.37
N SER A 299 -33.47 -4.84 4.72
CA SER A 299 -32.25 -4.12 5.07
C SER A 299 -31.74 -3.34 3.87
N ASP A 300 -31.01 -2.25 4.13
CA ASP A 300 -30.33 -1.50 3.09
C ASP A 300 -29.30 -2.44 2.40
N PRO A 301 -29.41 -2.67 1.08
CA PRO A 301 -28.48 -3.55 0.36
C PRO A 301 -27.02 -3.11 0.45
N THR A 302 -26.75 -1.84 0.78
CA THR A 302 -25.39 -1.35 1.00
C THR A 302 -24.73 -1.95 2.23
N GLU A 303 -25.49 -2.45 3.20
CA GLU A 303 -24.95 -3.20 4.36
C GLU A 303 -24.36 -4.56 3.98
N LEU A 304 -24.72 -5.08 2.79
CA LEU A 304 -24.22 -6.34 2.26
C LEU A 304 -23.01 -6.14 1.33
N LEU A 305 -22.64 -4.88 1.05
CA LEU A 305 -21.60 -4.52 0.10
C LEU A 305 -20.35 -4.01 0.80
N PRO A 306 -19.16 -4.39 0.31
CA PRO A 306 -17.93 -3.66 0.61
C PRO A 306 -18.03 -2.19 0.14
N ASP A 307 -17.46 -1.25 0.88
CA ASP A 307 -17.61 0.18 0.59
C ASP A 307 -17.12 0.64 -0.78
N TYR A 308 -16.07 0.02 -1.32
CA TYR A 308 -15.59 0.37 -2.66
C TYR A 308 -16.67 0.09 -3.73
N LEU A 309 -17.57 -0.87 -3.49
CA LEU A 309 -18.74 -1.14 -4.32
C LEU A 309 -19.95 -0.28 -3.97
N ILE A 310 -20.04 0.32 -2.77
CA ILE A 310 -21.16 1.20 -2.39
C ILE A 310 -21.25 2.41 -3.32
N SER A 311 -20.10 3.00 -3.69
CA SER A 311 -20.07 4.11 -4.64
C SER A 311 -20.66 3.71 -6.00
N THR A 312 -20.27 2.53 -6.47
CA THR A 312 -20.73 1.90 -7.72
C THR A 312 -22.22 1.57 -7.65
N PHE A 313 -22.69 0.98 -6.55
CA PHE A 313 -24.10 0.69 -6.29
C PHE A 313 -24.94 1.97 -6.34
N LYS A 314 -24.52 3.03 -5.63
CA LYS A 314 -25.20 4.33 -5.62
C LYS A 314 -25.22 4.98 -7.00
N GLU A 315 -24.20 4.72 -7.82
CA GLU A 315 -24.20 5.17 -9.21
C GLU A 315 -25.25 4.42 -10.06
N VAL A 316 -25.34 3.09 -9.92
CA VAL A 316 -26.39 2.29 -10.57
C VAL A 316 -27.77 2.76 -10.13
N GLU A 317 -28.00 2.86 -8.83
CA GLU A 317 -29.27 3.32 -8.25
C GLU A 317 -29.66 4.69 -8.82
N ARG A 318 -28.73 5.65 -8.87
CA ARG A 318 -28.96 6.98 -9.45
C ARG A 318 -29.26 6.93 -10.96
N LYS A 319 -28.61 6.03 -11.69
CA LYS A 319 -28.82 5.85 -13.14
C LYS A 319 -30.24 5.36 -13.42
N TYR A 320 -30.76 4.45 -12.60
CA TYR A 320 -32.07 3.81 -12.84
C TYR A 320 -33.22 4.38 -12.02
N SER A 321 -32.96 5.18 -10.99
CA SER A 321 -34.02 5.83 -10.19
C SER A 321 -34.95 6.67 -11.06
N LYS A 322 -34.40 7.33 -12.09
CA LYS A 322 -35.19 8.12 -13.05
C LYS A 322 -36.08 7.24 -13.93
N SER A 323 -35.58 6.11 -14.41
CA SER A 323 -36.39 5.19 -15.24
C SER A 323 -37.42 4.43 -14.42
N GLN A 324 -37.16 4.14 -13.15
CA GLN A 324 -38.17 3.56 -12.26
C GLN A 324 -39.31 4.55 -12.02
N PHE A 325 -38.99 5.84 -11.85
CA PHE A 325 -40.01 6.87 -11.73
C PHE A 325 -40.95 6.90 -12.95
N ASP A 326 -40.42 6.83 -14.18
CA ASP A 326 -41.25 6.85 -15.39
C ASP A 326 -42.23 5.66 -15.49
N ASN A 327 -41.90 4.51 -14.90
CA ASN A 327 -42.71 3.28 -14.98
C ASN A 327 -43.64 3.07 -13.79
N TYR A 328 -43.29 3.59 -12.61
CA TYR A 328 -43.98 3.32 -11.35
C TYR A 328 -44.45 4.60 -10.63
N ALA A 329 -44.42 5.76 -11.30
CA ALA A 329 -45.01 6.97 -10.76
C ALA A 329 -46.50 6.72 -10.41
N PRO A 330 -46.97 7.17 -9.23
CA PRO A 330 -48.39 7.16 -8.90
C PRO A 330 -49.23 7.78 -10.01
N GLN A 331 -50.43 7.25 -10.21
CA GLN A 331 -51.29 7.67 -11.32
C GLN A 331 -51.56 9.19 -11.28
N GLU A 332 -51.67 9.76 -10.08
CA GLU A 332 -51.82 11.20 -9.84
C GLU A 332 -50.66 12.02 -10.41
N CYS A 333 -49.43 11.52 -10.29
CA CYS A 333 -48.24 12.16 -10.83
C CYS A 333 -48.13 12.00 -12.36
N VAL A 334 -48.52 10.83 -12.88
CA VAL A 334 -48.56 10.57 -14.33
C VAL A 334 -49.62 11.46 -15.01
N GLU A 335 -50.80 11.59 -14.41
CA GLU A 335 -51.88 12.46 -14.91
C GLU A 335 -51.51 13.94 -14.88
N ALA A 336 -50.70 14.35 -13.90
CA ALA A 336 -50.12 15.68 -13.83
C ALA A 336 -48.97 15.92 -14.81
N GLY A 337 -48.51 14.89 -15.53
CA GLY A 337 -47.45 14.98 -16.53
C GLY A 337 -46.06 15.21 -15.94
N VAL A 338 -45.85 14.81 -14.68
CA VAL A 338 -44.58 14.96 -13.97
C VAL A 338 -43.57 13.90 -14.42
N LYS A 339 -42.28 14.29 -14.51
CA LYS A 339 -41.18 13.41 -14.95
C LYS A 339 -40.03 13.28 -13.95
N SER A 340 -40.23 13.76 -12.74
CA SER A 340 -39.23 13.69 -11.67
C SER A 340 -39.87 13.27 -10.34
N PRO A 341 -39.15 12.47 -9.54
CA PRO A 341 -39.56 12.14 -8.18
C PRO A 341 -39.85 13.38 -7.32
N GLU A 342 -39.04 14.44 -7.47
CA GLU A 342 -39.19 15.66 -6.68
C GLU A 342 -40.50 16.38 -6.97
N GLU A 343 -40.85 16.57 -8.25
CA GLU A 343 -42.12 17.18 -8.64
C GLU A 343 -43.32 16.32 -8.22
N CYS A 344 -43.20 14.99 -8.27
CA CYS A 344 -44.28 14.09 -7.87
C CYS A 344 -44.47 14.10 -6.36
N SER A 345 -43.39 14.19 -5.60
CA SER A 345 -43.45 14.36 -4.15
C SER A 345 -44.23 15.61 -3.76
N LYS A 346 -44.08 16.73 -4.50
CA LYS A 346 -44.90 17.94 -4.27
C LYS A 346 -46.38 17.69 -4.50
N ILE A 347 -46.73 17.04 -5.60
CA ILE A 347 -48.13 16.69 -5.91
C ILE A 347 -48.72 15.78 -4.85
N MET A 348 -47.98 14.73 -4.48
CA MET A 348 -48.43 13.79 -3.45
C MET A 348 -48.55 14.48 -2.08
N PHE A 349 -47.70 15.47 -1.78
CA PHE A 349 -47.83 16.29 -0.58
C PHE A 349 -49.10 17.16 -0.66
N GLU A 350 -49.38 17.87 -1.74
CA GLU A 350 -50.61 18.66 -1.87
C GLU A 350 -51.90 17.82 -1.73
N ILE A 351 -51.88 16.57 -2.23
CA ILE A 351 -53.03 15.67 -2.18
C ILE A 351 -53.22 15.06 -0.78
N ASN A 352 -52.13 14.70 -0.10
CA ASN A 352 -52.19 13.89 1.12
C ASN A 352 -51.80 14.65 2.39
N ALA A 353 -51.25 15.87 2.29
CA ALA A 353 -50.85 16.64 3.45
C ALA A 353 -52.07 17.01 4.30
N PRO A 354 -51.97 16.88 5.64
CA PRO A 354 -52.98 17.41 6.53
C PRO A 354 -53.17 18.91 6.31
N GLN A 355 -54.41 19.40 6.46
CA GLN A 355 -54.74 20.81 6.28
C GLN A 355 -53.86 21.74 7.14
N GLU A 356 -53.51 21.29 8.35
CA GLU A 356 -52.63 22.02 9.27
C GLU A 356 -51.24 22.34 8.67
N CYS A 357 -50.70 21.45 7.82
CA CYS A 357 -49.42 21.65 7.13
C CYS A 357 -49.54 22.66 5.98
N LEU A 358 -50.65 22.59 5.22
CA LEU A 358 -50.92 23.53 4.13
C LEU A 358 -51.19 24.94 4.68
N ASP A 359 -51.91 25.04 5.79
CA ASP A 359 -52.17 26.30 6.49
C ASP A 359 -50.90 26.92 7.08
N ALA A 360 -49.91 26.08 7.45
CA ALA A 360 -48.58 26.50 7.87
C ALA A 360 -47.66 26.91 6.71
N GLY A 361 -48.14 26.86 5.46
CA GLY A 361 -47.39 27.26 4.27
C GLY A 361 -46.33 26.26 3.84
N LEU A 362 -46.39 25.01 4.30
CA LEU A 362 -45.50 23.96 3.81
C LEU A 362 -45.90 23.57 2.38
N THR A 363 -44.90 23.49 1.51
CA THR A 363 -45.10 23.26 0.07
C THR A 363 -44.55 21.92 -0.39
N GLY A 364 -43.74 21.26 0.45
CA GLY A 364 -43.03 20.04 0.08
C GLY A 364 -41.88 20.30 -0.89
N GLU A 365 -41.46 21.56 -1.07
CA GLU A 365 -40.36 21.91 -1.99
C GLU A 365 -38.99 21.54 -1.44
N SER A 366 -38.85 21.48 -0.11
CA SER A 366 -37.63 21.05 0.55
C SER A 366 -37.91 20.28 1.83
N LYS A 367 -36.95 19.44 2.25
CA LYS A 367 -36.98 18.77 3.58
C LYS A 367 -36.94 19.76 4.75
N GLY A 368 -36.66 21.03 4.49
CA GLY A 368 -36.53 22.09 5.47
C GLY A 368 -37.39 23.30 5.14
N ASP A 369 -38.62 23.10 4.64
CA ASP A 369 -39.60 24.18 4.55
C ASP A 369 -39.83 24.71 5.99
N GLU A 370 -39.03 25.70 6.38
CA GLU A 370 -39.09 26.33 7.69
C GLU A 370 -40.35 27.19 7.78
N ILE A 371 -41.13 26.98 8.85
CA ILE A 371 -42.36 27.72 9.14
C ILE A 371 -41.97 29.19 9.34
N ASN A 372 -42.37 30.05 8.41
CA ASN A 372 -42.18 31.51 8.51
C ASN A 372 -43.25 32.18 9.38
#